data_AF-A0A0L0VL97-F1
#
_entry.id   AF-A0A0L0VL97-F1
#
_cell.length_a   1.000
_cell.length_b   1.000
_cell.length_c   1.000
_cell.angle_alpha   90.00
_cell.angle_beta   90.00
_cell.angle_gamma   90.00
#
_symmetry.space_group_name_H-M   'P 1'
#
loop_
_entity.id
_entity.type
_entity.pdbx_description
1 polymer ?
#
loop_
_entity_poly.entity_id
_entity_poly.type
_entity_poly.pdbx_seq_one_letter_code
_entity_poly.pdbx_strand_id
1 'polypeptide(L)'
;MVLKETMIKTIEKLKSWWISTGEVEPSRMNFAVTDGRSVVATKYVTSLSEDAASLYFSTGTSFEPSFSPTPSTIPAFGNSDHQPRSAEQYRMHKFDKREKIVLIASEPLTFEKTDWIEIACQTLIVVTPKMNVLQFPIIDEFTDNVFKSSSNSSSSSCSDNLSSTDNLSSKSD
;
A
#
# COMPACT_ATOMS: atom_id res chain seq x y z
N MET A 1 13.93 -20.07 -1.41
CA MET A 1 12.88 -20.09 -2.46
C MET A 1 13.43 -19.28 -3.63
N VAL A 2 13.56 -19.89 -4.81
CA VAL A 2 14.30 -19.31 -5.95
C VAL A 2 13.83 -17.90 -6.29
N LEU A 3 12.51 -17.65 -6.32
CA LEU A 3 11.97 -16.35 -6.69
C LEU A 3 12.32 -15.24 -5.67
N LYS A 4 12.28 -15.56 -4.37
CA LYS A 4 12.71 -14.64 -3.29
C LYS A 4 14.19 -14.29 -3.42
N GLU A 5 15.05 -15.30 -3.55
CA GLU A 5 16.50 -15.10 -3.66
C GLU A 5 16.87 -14.31 -4.92
N THR A 6 16.16 -14.57 -6.03
CA THR A 6 16.33 -13.83 -7.28
C THR A 6 15.91 -12.37 -7.11
N MET A 7 14.76 -12.11 -6.46
CA MET A 7 14.30 -10.75 -6.21
C MET A 7 15.29 -9.94 -5.35
N ILE A 8 15.83 -10.53 -4.28
CA ILE A 8 16.84 -9.88 -3.43
C ILE A 8 18.09 -9.52 -4.25
N LYS A 9 18.63 -10.47 -5.02
CA LYS A 9 19.79 -10.22 -5.89
C LYS A 9 19.51 -9.12 -6.94
N THR A 10 18.29 -9.07 -7.46
CA THR A 10 17.88 -8.01 -8.39
C THR A 10 17.89 -6.64 -7.72
N ILE A 11 17.31 -6.51 -6.52
CA ILE A 11 17.35 -5.26 -5.75
C ILE A 11 18.79 -4.85 -5.44
N GLU A 12 19.62 -5.77 -4.94
CA GLU A 12 21.04 -5.50 -4.66
C GLU A 12 21.78 -4.99 -5.90
N LYS A 13 21.51 -5.59 -7.06
CA LYS A 13 22.14 -5.18 -8.32
C LYS A 13 21.66 -3.81 -8.79
N LEU A 14 20.36 -3.55 -8.77
CA LEU A 14 19.81 -2.24 -9.11
C LEU A 14 20.30 -1.14 -8.17
N LYS A 15 20.36 -1.44 -6.86
CA LYS A 15 20.94 -0.58 -5.83
C LYS A 15 22.41 -0.26 -6.14
N SER A 16 23.22 -1.27 -6.48
CA SER A 16 24.63 -1.04 -6.81
C SER A 16 24.82 -0.12 -8.02
N TRP A 17 23.93 -0.23 -9.02
CA TRP A 17 23.95 0.67 -10.17
C TRP A 17 23.51 2.08 -9.79
N TRP A 18 22.45 2.23 -9.00
CA TRP A 18 22.01 3.52 -8.49
C TRP A 18 23.11 4.21 -7.65
N ILE A 19 23.81 3.49 -6.79
CA ILE A 19 24.97 4.04 -6.06
C ILE A 19 26.04 4.52 -7.04
N SER A 20 26.30 3.77 -8.12
CA SER A 20 27.34 4.11 -9.10
C SER A 20 27.03 5.34 -9.95
N THR A 21 25.77 5.76 -10.07
CA THR A 21 25.42 6.98 -10.80
C THR A 21 25.70 8.24 -9.97
N GLY A 22 25.78 8.14 -8.64
CA GLY A 22 25.93 9.29 -7.75
C GLY A 22 24.68 10.17 -7.67
N GLU A 23 23.53 9.65 -8.09
CA GLU A 23 22.25 10.36 -8.03
C GLU A 23 21.80 10.54 -6.57
N VAL A 24 21.15 11.68 -6.30
CA VAL A 24 20.64 12.01 -4.97
C VAL A 24 19.19 11.53 -4.80
N GLU A 25 18.43 11.48 -5.90
CA GLU A 25 17.03 11.06 -5.87
C GLU A 25 16.93 9.55 -5.54
N PRO A 26 16.18 9.16 -4.49
CA PRO A 26 16.07 7.76 -4.12
C PRO A 26 15.37 6.90 -5.16
N SER A 27 15.88 5.69 -5.36
CA SER A 27 15.21 4.68 -6.15
C SER A 27 14.16 3.96 -5.31
N ARG A 28 12.90 3.98 -5.77
CA ARG A 28 11.76 3.26 -5.18
C ARG A 28 11.51 1.99 -5.99
N MET A 29 11.61 0.83 -5.37
CA MET A 29 11.66 -0.46 -6.06
C MET A 29 10.52 -1.40 -5.63
N ASN A 30 9.29 -1.02 -5.99
CA ASN A 30 8.13 -1.89 -5.79
C ASN A 30 7.96 -2.82 -7.01
N PHE A 31 8.35 -4.07 -6.85
CA PHE A 31 8.18 -5.10 -7.88
C PHE A 31 7.14 -6.12 -7.44
N ALA A 32 6.50 -6.77 -8.40
CA ALA A 32 5.67 -7.95 -8.20
C ALA A 32 5.96 -8.97 -9.30
N VAL A 33 6.33 -10.19 -8.93
CA VAL A 33 6.72 -11.25 -9.87
C VAL A 33 6.11 -12.57 -9.43
N THR A 34 5.72 -13.40 -10.40
CA THR A 34 5.14 -14.72 -10.17
C THR A 34 5.77 -15.78 -11.07
N ASP A 35 5.83 -17.01 -10.58
CA ASP A 35 6.15 -18.22 -11.37
C ASP A 35 4.88 -19.04 -11.72
N GLY A 36 3.70 -18.47 -11.49
CA GLY A 36 2.41 -19.14 -11.63
C GLY A 36 1.98 -19.97 -10.42
N ARG A 37 2.83 -20.11 -9.39
CA ARG A 37 2.52 -20.83 -8.15
C ARG A 37 2.75 -20.00 -6.89
N SER A 38 3.75 -19.13 -6.91
CA SER A 38 4.10 -18.23 -5.83
C SER A 38 4.25 -16.82 -6.37
N VAL A 39 4.00 -15.82 -5.53
CA VAL A 39 4.22 -14.41 -5.85
C VAL A 39 5.27 -13.85 -4.90
N VAL A 40 6.16 -13.02 -5.41
CA VAL A 40 7.05 -12.17 -4.60
C VAL A 40 6.75 -10.72 -4.92
N ALA A 41 6.59 -9.89 -3.90
CA ALA A 41 6.48 -8.45 -4.04
C ALA A 41 7.45 -7.72 -3.10
N THR A 42 7.83 -6.49 -3.43
CA THR A 42 8.77 -5.70 -2.62
C THR A 42 8.23 -4.31 -2.36
N LYS A 43 8.52 -3.77 -1.17
CA LYS A 43 8.41 -2.35 -0.84
C LYS A 43 9.79 -1.90 -0.36
N TYR A 44 10.51 -1.15 -1.19
CA TYR A 44 11.90 -0.80 -0.93
C TYR A 44 12.23 0.60 -1.47
N VAL A 45 13.07 1.34 -0.73
CA VAL A 45 13.65 2.60 -1.18
C VAL A 45 15.12 2.71 -0.76
N THR A 46 15.94 3.36 -1.59
CA THR A 46 17.34 3.71 -1.27
C THR A 46 17.43 5.03 -0.49
N SER A 47 16.70 5.16 0.62
CA SER A 47 16.75 6.34 1.50
C SER A 47 16.49 5.97 2.95
N LEU A 48 17.07 6.75 3.88
CA LEU A 48 16.85 6.67 5.34
C LEU A 48 15.85 7.71 5.87
N SER A 49 15.35 8.57 4.99
CA SER A 49 14.46 9.69 5.35
C SER A 49 13.23 9.79 4.47
N GLU A 50 13.30 9.30 3.23
CA GLU A 50 12.16 9.26 2.33
C GLU A 50 11.43 7.93 2.40
N ASP A 51 10.11 7.99 2.21
CA ASP A 51 9.28 6.81 2.14
C ASP A 51 9.38 6.11 0.77
N ALA A 52 9.29 4.78 0.81
CA ALA A 52 9.00 4.00 -0.39
C ALA A 52 7.61 4.32 -0.92
N ALA A 53 7.38 4.02 -2.20
CA ALA A 53 6.03 4.04 -2.75
C ALA A 53 5.12 3.10 -1.95
N SER A 54 3.87 3.50 -1.75
CA SER A 54 2.90 2.75 -0.96
C SER A 54 2.65 1.36 -1.55
N LEU A 55 2.37 0.40 -0.67
CA LEU A 55 2.01 -0.95 -1.05
C LEU A 55 1.20 -1.58 0.07
N TYR A 56 0.10 -2.22 -0.29
CA TYR A 56 -0.86 -2.83 0.62
C TYR A 56 -1.14 -4.25 0.17
N PHE A 57 -1.57 -5.09 1.11
CA PHE A 57 -2.15 -6.37 0.78
C PHE A 57 -3.45 -6.61 1.54
N SER A 58 -4.31 -7.46 0.98
CA SER A 58 -5.53 -7.95 1.59
C SER A 58 -5.68 -9.44 1.33
N THR A 59 -6.22 -10.17 2.29
CA THR A 59 -6.53 -11.60 2.18
C THR A 59 -8.01 -11.84 2.37
N GLY A 60 -8.55 -12.84 1.67
CA GLY A 60 -9.94 -13.23 1.83
C GLY A 60 -10.27 -14.55 1.15
N THR A 61 -11.56 -14.89 1.20
CA THR A 61 -12.18 -16.01 0.52
C THR A 61 -12.63 -15.65 -0.90
N SER A 62 -13.16 -14.44 -1.13
CA SER A 62 -13.56 -13.94 -2.45
C SER A 62 -13.53 -12.41 -2.54
N PHE A 63 -13.43 -11.88 -3.76
CA PHE A 63 -13.47 -10.45 -4.05
C PHE A 63 -14.57 -10.22 -5.10
N GLU A 64 -15.69 -9.69 -4.65
CA GLU A 64 -16.94 -9.70 -5.43
C GLU A 64 -17.58 -8.31 -5.44
N PRO A 65 -18.41 -8.02 -6.47
CA PRO A 65 -19.19 -6.80 -6.47
C PRO A 65 -20.11 -6.71 -5.26
N SER A 66 -19.98 -5.65 -4.47
CA SER A 66 -20.94 -5.25 -3.44
C SER A 66 -22.17 -4.63 -4.12
N PHE A 67 -23.29 -5.34 -4.11
CA PHE A 67 -24.57 -4.78 -4.49
C PHE A 67 -25.09 -3.92 -3.35
N SER A 68 -24.97 -2.60 -3.50
CA SER A 68 -25.75 -1.64 -2.69
C SER A 68 -27.15 -1.56 -3.31
N PRO A 69 -28.22 -2.01 -2.62
CA PRO A 69 -29.58 -1.71 -3.05
C PRO A 69 -29.87 -0.24 -2.76
N THR A 70 -29.39 0.67 -3.60
CA THR A 70 -29.93 2.04 -3.59
C THR A 70 -31.34 2.02 -4.18
N PRO A 71 -32.35 2.59 -3.50
CA PRO A 71 -33.73 2.62 -4.00
C PRO A 71 -33.91 3.45 -5.30
N SER A 72 -32.86 4.10 -5.81
CA SER A 72 -32.84 4.84 -7.07
C SER A 72 -32.44 4.01 -8.29
N THR A 73 -32.01 2.76 -8.14
CA THR A 73 -31.71 1.88 -9.27
C THR A 73 -32.92 1.00 -9.56
N ILE A 74 -33.95 1.59 -10.19
CA ILE A 74 -34.81 0.76 -11.04
C ILE A 74 -33.87 0.07 -12.02
N PRO A 75 -33.86 -1.28 -12.11
CA PRO A 75 -33.07 -1.94 -13.13
C PRO A 75 -33.67 -1.50 -14.46
N ALA A 76 -32.98 -0.58 -15.15
CA ALA A 76 -33.30 -0.28 -16.53
C ALA A 76 -33.16 -1.62 -17.27
N PHE A 77 -34.31 -2.18 -17.65
CA PHE A 77 -34.40 -3.32 -18.54
C PHE A 77 -33.42 -3.08 -19.71
N GLY A 78 -32.32 -3.83 -19.77
CA GLY A 78 -31.43 -3.85 -20.94
C GLY A 78 -30.04 -3.22 -20.81
N ASN A 79 -29.55 -2.82 -19.63
CA ASN A 79 -28.15 -2.40 -19.52
C ASN A 79 -27.23 -3.62 -19.38
N SER A 80 -26.51 -3.92 -20.45
CA SER A 80 -25.55 -5.01 -20.60
C SER A 80 -24.59 -5.13 -19.42
N ASP A 81 -24.38 -6.36 -18.95
CA ASP A 81 -23.38 -6.81 -17.96
C ASP A 81 -21.90 -6.48 -18.32
N HIS A 82 -21.67 -5.63 -19.32
CA HIS A 82 -20.36 -5.32 -19.89
C HIS A 82 -19.83 -3.93 -19.52
N GLN A 83 -20.55 -3.15 -18.71
CA GLN A 83 -20.02 -1.87 -18.23
C GLN A 83 -19.16 -2.10 -16.97
N PRO A 84 -17.87 -1.68 -16.97
CA PRO A 84 -17.01 -1.86 -15.81
C PRO A 84 -17.55 -1.08 -14.62
N ARG A 85 -17.81 -1.80 -13.52
CA ARG A 85 -18.21 -1.24 -12.23
C ARG A 85 -17.05 -0.45 -11.61
N SER A 86 -17.36 0.60 -10.84
CA SER A 86 -16.33 1.33 -10.10
C SER A 86 -15.71 0.41 -9.03
N ALA A 87 -14.44 0.62 -8.68
CA ALA A 87 -13.75 -0.18 -7.66
C ALA A 87 -14.47 -0.14 -6.30
N GLU A 88 -15.17 0.96 -6.03
CA GLU A 88 -16.06 1.21 -4.89
C GLU A 88 -17.20 0.19 -4.74
N GLN A 89 -17.53 -0.51 -5.82
CA GLN A 89 -18.57 -1.53 -5.86
C GLN A 89 -17.99 -2.93 -5.64
N TYR A 90 -16.77 -3.11 -5.13
CA TYR A 90 -16.22 -4.42 -4.78
C TYR A 90 -15.90 -4.53 -3.29
N ARG A 91 -15.95 -5.75 -2.74
CA ARG A 91 -15.62 -6.03 -1.34
C ARG A 91 -14.81 -7.31 -1.19
N MET A 92 -13.88 -7.28 -0.23
CA MET A 92 -13.18 -8.47 0.24
C MET A 92 -14.06 -9.25 1.22
N HIS A 93 -14.34 -10.51 0.92
CA HIS A 93 -15.12 -11.38 1.79
C HIS A 93 -14.24 -12.37 2.53
N LYS A 94 -14.39 -12.47 3.87
CA LYS A 94 -13.62 -13.36 4.76
C LYS A 94 -14.55 -14.34 5.48
N PHE A 95 -15.19 -15.24 4.73
CA PHE A 95 -16.21 -16.15 5.27
C PHE A 95 -15.63 -17.37 6.01
N ASP A 96 -14.43 -17.81 5.64
CA ASP A 96 -13.78 -18.98 6.22
C ASP A 96 -12.39 -18.62 6.76
N LYS A 97 -11.83 -19.46 7.64
CA LYS A 97 -10.45 -19.33 8.11
C LYS A 97 -9.40 -19.56 7.01
N ARG A 98 -9.81 -20.17 5.89
CA ARG A 98 -8.93 -20.43 4.75
C ARG A 98 -9.01 -19.29 3.74
N GLU A 99 -7.95 -18.50 3.71
CA GLU A 99 -7.75 -17.50 2.67
C GLU A 99 -7.50 -18.18 1.32
N LYS A 100 -8.25 -17.75 0.30
CA LYS A 100 -8.20 -18.26 -1.08
C LYS A 100 -7.68 -17.24 -2.07
N ILE A 101 -7.71 -15.97 -1.70
CA ILE A 101 -7.23 -14.86 -2.52
C ILE A 101 -6.30 -13.97 -1.71
N VAL A 102 -5.29 -13.44 -2.39
CA VAL A 102 -4.41 -12.39 -1.88
C VAL A 102 -4.41 -11.29 -2.93
N LEU A 103 -4.79 -10.08 -2.54
CA LEU A 103 -4.64 -8.87 -3.35
C LEU A 103 -3.41 -8.12 -2.86
N ILE A 104 -2.61 -7.61 -3.79
CA ILE A 104 -1.50 -6.69 -3.52
C ILE A 104 -1.69 -5.50 -4.45
N ALA A 105 -1.68 -4.29 -3.90
CA ALA A 105 -1.94 -3.07 -4.67
C ALA A 105 -1.19 -1.88 -4.08
N SER A 106 -0.92 -0.86 -4.89
CA SER A 106 -0.27 0.39 -4.45
C SER A 106 -1.16 1.20 -3.48
N GLU A 107 -2.47 1.02 -3.57
CA GLU A 107 -3.49 1.64 -2.72
C GLU A 107 -4.64 0.66 -2.46
N PRO A 108 -5.40 0.82 -1.36
CA PRO A 108 -6.61 0.04 -1.12
C PRO A 108 -7.62 0.15 -2.27
N LEU A 109 -8.04 -0.98 -2.84
CA LEU A 109 -9.01 -1.00 -3.94
C LEU A 109 -10.47 -0.81 -3.50
N THR A 110 -10.72 -0.76 -2.19
CA THR A 110 -12.06 -0.63 -1.59
C THR A 110 -12.07 0.43 -0.50
N PHE A 111 -13.24 1.00 -0.18
CA PHE A 111 -13.39 1.98 0.90
C PHE A 111 -13.19 1.39 2.29
N GLU A 112 -13.36 0.08 2.45
CA GLU A 112 -13.15 -0.63 3.71
C GLU A 112 -11.64 -0.79 3.97
N LYS A 113 -10.99 0.31 4.37
CA LYS A 113 -9.54 0.37 4.61
C LYS A 113 -9.07 -0.65 5.66
N THR A 114 -9.94 -1.08 6.56
CA THR A 114 -9.65 -2.10 7.57
C THR A 114 -9.36 -3.49 6.98
N ASP A 115 -9.74 -3.73 5.73
CA ASP A 115 -9.40 -4.96 5.02
C ASP A 115 -7.99 -4.95 4.40
N TRP A 116 -7.32 -3.80 4.41
CA TRP A 116 -6.02 -3.61 3.80
C TRP A 116 -4.95 -3.39 4.86
N ILE A 117 -3.86 -4.13 4.72
CA ILE A 117 -2.69 -4.01 5.58
C ILE A 117 -1.61 -3.32 4.75
N GLU A 118 -1.11 -2.19 5.25
CA GLU A 118 0.05 -1.54 4.64
C GLU A 118 1.30 -2.39 4.87
N ILE A 119 2.10 -2.56 3.82
CA ILE A 119 3.37 -3.25 3.87
C ILE A 119 4.42 -2.27 4.40
N ALA A 120 5.22 -2.71 5.38
CA ALA A 120 6.30 -1.89 5.91
C ALA A 120 7.38 -1.61 4.85
N CYS A 121 8.10 -0.50 5.00
CA CYS A 121 9.25 -0.21 4.15
C CYS A 121 10.35 -1.29 4.32
N GLN A 122 11.22 -1.44 3.32
CA GLN A 122 12.27 -2.47 3.28
C GLN A 122 11.71 -3.88 3.54
N THR A 123 10.58 -4.23 2.91
CA THR A 123 9.93 -5.54 3.10
C THR A 123 9.76 -6.27 1.77
N LEU A 124 10.07 -7.57 1.77
CA LEU A 124 9.75 -8.53 0.72
C LEU A 124 8.59 -9.40 1.20
N ILE A 125 7.52 -9.42 0.42
CA ILE A 125 6.36 -10.29 0.63
C ILE A 125 6.46 -11.51 -0.28
N VAL A 126 6.09 -12.67 0.26
CA VAL A 126 5.95 -13.92 -0.48
C VAL A 126 4.54 -14.47 -0.28
N VAL A 127 3.78 -14.63 -1.36
CA VAL A 127 2.57 -15.44 -1.39
C VAL A 127 2.98 -16.86 -1.79
N THR A 128 2.82 -17.80 -0.86
CA THR A 128 3.17 -19.21 -1.10
C THR A 128 2.09 -19.92 -1.94
N PRO A 129 2.38 -21.11 -2.53
CA PRO A 129 1.37 -21.91 -3.23
C PRO A 129 0.19 -22.37 -2.36
N LYS A 130 0.29 -22.19 -1.03
CA LYS A 130 -0.77 -22.49 -0.06
C LYS A 130 -1.51 -21.23 0.41
N MET A 131 -1.37 -20.10 -0.30
CA MET A 131 -1.98 -18.80 0.01
C MET A 131 -1.55 -18.16 1.33
N ASN A 132 -0.47 -18.63 1.96
CA ASN A 132 0.14 -17.90 3.08
C ASN A 132 0.90 -16.70 2.56
N VAL A 133 0.72 -15.55 3.24
CA VAL A 133 1.51 -14.33 3.04
C VAL A 133 2.63 -14.31 4.07
N LEU A 134 3.88 -14.35 3.61
CA LEU A 134 5.07 -14.27 4.46
C LEU A 134 5.76 -12.93 4.21
N GLN A 135 6.20 -12.26 5.26
CA GLN A 135 6.92 -10.99 5.18
C GLN A 135 8.36 -11.20 5.63
N PHE A 136 9.32 -10.69 4.87
CA PHE A 136 10.73 -10.76 5.17
C PHE A 136 11.33 -9.36 5.08
N PRO A 137 12.06 -8.89 6.11
CA PRO A 137 12.77 -7.63 5.99
C PRO A 137 13.93 -7.79 4.99
N ILE A 138 14.18 -6.74 4.22
CA ILE A 138 15.36 -6.57 3.38
C ILE A 138 16.35 -5.76 4.21
N ILE A 139 17.41 -6.41 4.69
CA ILE A 139 18.37 -5.82 5.63
C ILE A 139 19.59 -5.31 4.89
N ASP A 140 19.82 -4.00 4.95
CA ASP A 140 20.95 -3.29 4.39
C ASP A 140 21.12 -1.87 5.01
N GLU A 141 21.96 -1.03 4.40
CA GLU A 141 22.25 0.33 4.86
C GLU A 141 21.04 1.29 4.89
N PHE A 142 19.91 0.94 4.27
CA PHE A 142 18.67 1.73 4.25
C PHE A 142 17.60 1.21 5.23
N THR A 143 17.97 0.28 6.11
CA THR A 143 17.03 -0.43 7.00
C THR A 143 16.69 0.30 8.29
N ASP A 144 17.42 1.35 8.70
CA ASP A 144 17.11 2.09 9.94
C ASP A 144 15.72 2.78 9.94
N ASN A 145 15.01 2.75 8.81
CA ASN A 145 13.58 3.08 8.73
C ASN A 145 12.66 2.07 9.42
N VAL A 146 13.07 0.80 9.53
CA VAL A 146 12.25 -0.31 10.07
C VAL A 146 11.95 -0.13 11.56
N PHE A 147 12.80 0.59 12.30
CA PHE A 147 12.64 0.78 13.75
C PHE A 147 12.09 2.16 14.14
N LYS A 148 12.01 3.14 13.21
CA LYS A 148 11.48 4.48 13.52
C LYS A 148 9.95 4.53 13.62
N SER A 149 9.23 3.56 13.05
CA SER A 149 7.76 3.47 13.12
C SER A 149 7.21 2.98 14.47
N SER A 150 8.05 2.69 15.46
CA SER A 150 7.61 2.20 16.79
C SER A 150 7.85 3.18 17.94
N SER A 151 8.44 4.36 17.71
CA SER A 151 8.82 5.27 18.80
C SER A 151 8.23 6.68 18.77
N ASN A 152 7.34 7.02 17.83
CA ASN A 152 6.67 8.34 17.83
C ASN A 152 5.13 8.20 17.90
N SER A 153 4.64 7.83 19.07
CA SER A 153 3.30 8.20 19.52
C SER A 153 3.41 9.31 20.58
N SER A 154 3.67 10.54 20.15
CA SER A 154 3.34 11.75 20.93
C SER A 154 3.53 13.03 20.11
N SER A 155 2.41 13.72 19.95
CA SER A 155 2.24 15.17 19.75
C SER A 155 2.88 15.85 18.52
N SER A 156 2.03 16.16 17.54
CA SER A 156 2.01 17.51 16.95
C SER A 156 0.58 17.85 16.48
N SER A 157 -0.23 18.29 17.42
CA SER A 157 -1.34 19.21 17.14
C SER A 157 -0.77 20.55 16.65
N CYS A 158 -1.42 21.14 15.64
CA CYS A 158 -1.55 22.58 15.31
C CYS A 158 -1.72 22.69 13.79
N SER A 159 -2.66 23.43 13.20
CA SER A 159 -3.86 24.14 13.66
C SER A 159 -4.50 24.70 12.37
N ASP A 160 -5.82 24.79 12.36
CA ASP A 160 -6.62 25.28 11.23
C ASP A 160 -6.25 26.70 10.78
N ASN A 161 -6.38 26.93 9.47
CA ASN A 161 -6.40 28.26 8.86
C ASN A 161 -7.68 29.01 9.23
N LEU A 162 -7.56 30.26 9.66
CA LEU A 162 -8.55 31.28 9.35
C LEU A 162 -7.89 32.65 9.15
N SER A 163 -8.09 33.21 7.96
CA SER A 163 -7.60 34.51 7.52
C SER A 163 -8.57 35.65 7.88
N SER A 164 -7.98 36.84 8.09
CA SER A 164 -8.53 38.20 7.85
C SER A 164 -9.53 38.78 8.87
N THR A 165 -9.18 39.90 9.52
CA THR A 165 -9.50 41.29 9.12
C THR A 165 -9.21 42.31 10.25
N ASP A 166 -8.56 43.42 9.89
CA ASP A 166 -8.69 44.82 10.34
C ASP A 166 -9.38 45.17 11.69
N ASN A 167 -8.74 46.01 12.52
CA ASN A 167 -8.93 47.48 12.48
C ASN A 167 -8.21 48.26 13.60
N LEU A 168 -7.89 49.51 13.26
CA LEU A 168 -7.36 50.57 14.10
C LEU A 168 -8.33 50.99 15.22
N SER A 169 -7.80 51.40 16.38
CA SER A 169 -7.78 52.81 16.83
C SER A 169 -7.80 52.95 18.35
N SER A 170 -7.01 53.93 18.78
CA SER A 170 -7.01 54.66 20.04
C SER A 170 -8.36 54.87 20.73
N LYS A 171 -8.36 54.81 22.07
CA LYS A 171 -8.85 55.93 22.89
C LYS A 171 -8.27 55.90 24.30
N SER A 172 -8.00 57.11 24.75
CA SER A 172 -7.44 57.57 26.01
C SER A 172 -8.39 57.35 27.21
N ASP A 173 -7.77 57.49 28.38
CA ASP A 173 -8.28 57.70 29.74
C ASP A 173 -8.70 56.45 30.54
#